data_AF-A0A1G0Z5P9-F1
#
_entry.id   AF-A0A1G0Z5P9-F1
#
_cell.length_a   1.000
_cell.length_b   1.000
_cell.length_c   1.000
_cell.angle_alpha   90.00
_cell.angle_beta   90.00
_cell.angle_gamma   90.00
#
_symmetry.space_group_name_H-M   'P 1'
#
loop_
_entity.id
_entity.type
_entity.pdbx_description
1 polymer ?
#
loop_
_entity_poly.entity_id
_entity_poly.type
_entity_poly.pdbx_seq_one_letter_code
_entity_poly.pdbx_strand_id
1 'polypeptide(L)'
;MTWKAYNTAVRIPTLRDNVIDQTKTIYIGIDDSDDEGYKLFYHSGLSKWVIAAHWGMSFIISGYYSGTCPPDYVNYNGYSSYTKYSSLWYDLTYGWVVTLGNLGAKPIEYWRPNDPINDPSGAGTYQGTVFYTGTPPALGGSAAFQARGNIRGSVKNAYSGTAITLTTQYQRWESATLYGEYTAAGGASGIKYCGLPQWTDGDGNTYIRSVTKTDGKYTYGTISYNTTYSKWLIGAYGSASGWYEGSEPSKTGSVTFTFKVPEGSEITGTNKTVTFDKYVKGENTQTVFLTEASRWI
;
A
#
# COMPACT_ATOMS: atom_id res chain seq x y z
N MET A 1 -34.82 17.69 -11.31
CA MET A 1 -33.94 17.81 -10.13
C MET A 1 -34.61 16.98 -9.05
N THR A 2 -34.08 15.87 -8.55
CA THR A 2 -32.72 15.63 -8.08
C THR A 2 -32.55 14.12 -7.96
N TRP A 3 -31.45 13.56 -8.46
CA TRP A 3 -31.08 12.17 -8.19
C TRP A 3 -30.42 12.09 -6.80
N LYS A 4 -30.88 11.17 -5.95
CA LYS A 4 -30.17 10.74 -4.73
C LYS A 4 -29.98 9.23 -4.79
N ALA A 5 -28.74 8.80 -4.82
CA ALA A 5 -28.35 7.44 -4.49
C ALA A 5 -27.65 7.47 -3.12
N TYR A 6 -28.24 6.79 -2.14
CA TYR A 6 -27.58 6.45 -0.89
C TYR A 6 -26.96 5.06 -1.06
N ASN A 7 -25.64 4.94 -0.89
CA ASN A 7 -25.00 3.67 -0.61
C ASN A 7 -24.42 3.72 0.79
N THR A 8 -25.19 3.17 1.72
CA THR A 8 -24.76 2.74 3.05
C THR A 8 -24.25 1.30 2.97
N ALA A 9 -23.02 1.09 3.41
CA ALA A 9 -22.49 -0.13 4.03
C ALA A 9 -21.13 0.32 4.63
N VAL A 10 -20.70 0.05 5.86
CA VAL A 10 -20.96 -1.07 6.77
C VAL A 10 -20.73 -0.59 8.21
N ARG A 11 -21.62 -0.96 9.13
CA ARG A 11 -21.33 -1.01 10.57
C ARG A 11 -21.45 -2.49 10.96
N ILE A 12 -20.36 -3.13 11.37
CA ILE A 12 -20.45 -4.41 12.11
C ILE A 12 -19.97 -4.13 13.53
N PRO A 13 -20.89 -4.03 14.50
CA PRO A 13 -20.58 -4.17 15.91
C PRO A 13 -20.51 -5.67 16.24
N THR A 14 -19.47 -6.07 16.99
CA THR A 14 -19.29 -7.36 17.69
C THR A 14 -19.23 -8.63 16.82
N LEU A 15 -18.16 -9.44 17.00
CA LEU A 15 -18.03 -10.91 16.83
C LEU A 15 -16.51 -11.21 16.85
N ARG A 16 -15.88 -11.73 17.92
CA ARG A 16 -15.80 -13.14 18.34
C ARG A 16 -15.96 -14.15 17.18
N ASP A 17 -14.95 -15.02 17.11
CA ASP A 17 -14.83 -16.23 16.29
C ASP A 17 -14.22 -16.05 14.89
N ASN A 18 -12.89 -16.20 14.85
CA ASN A 18 -12.16 -17.16 14.02
C ASN A 18 -12.89 -17.66 12.75
N VAL A 19 -12.51 -17.17 11.58
CA VAL A 19 -11.92 -17.95 10.47
C VAL A 19 -11.32 -16.92 9.50
N ILE A 20 -10.00 -16.81 9.50
CA ILE A 20 -9.27 -16.15 8.42
C ILE A 20 -9.26 -17.16 7.28
N ASP A 21 -10.09 -16.96 6.27
CA ASP A 21 -9.98 -17.74 5.04
C ASP A 21 -8.74 -17.27 4.27
N GLN A 22 -7.64 -17.97 4.56
CA GLN A 22 -6.37 -17.87 3.88
C GLN A 22 -6.47 -18.68 2.58
N THR A 23 -6.80 -18.10 1.43
CA THR A 23 -6.37 -18.70 0.16
C THR A 23 -6.28 -17.74 -1.05
N LYS A 24 -5.03 -17.63 -1.54
CA LYS A 24 -4.57 -17.51 -2.95
C LYS A 24 -4.44 -16.11 -3.59
N THR A 25 -3.17 -15.80 -3.85
CA THR A 25 -2.52 -14.60 -4.43
C THR A 25 -2.99 -14.26 -5.84
N ILE A 26 -3.17 -12.95 -6.10
CA ILE A 26 -3.10 -12.34 -7.45
C ILE A 26 -2.57 -10.91 -7.37
N TYR A 27 -1.66 -10.64 -8.30
CA TYR A 27 -1.07 -9.36 -8.63
C TYR A 27 -1.99 -8.59 -9.57
N ILE A 28 -2.53 -7.46 -9.10
CA ILE A 28 -3.18 -6.49 -9.99
C ILE A 28 -2.05 -5.73 -10.67
N GLY A 29 -1.67 -6.21 -11.86
CA GLY A 29 -0.78 -5.58 -12.85
C GLY A 29 -0.01 -4.38 -12.35
N ILE A 30 0.97 -4.63 -11.47
CA ILE A 30 2.12 -3.75 -11.34
C ILE A 30 3.06 -4.25 -12.43
N ASP A 31 3.49 -3.36 -13.32
CA ASP A 31 3.97 -3.64 -14.68
C ASP A 31 5.33 -4.38 -14.77
N ASP A 32 5.74 -5.15 -13.75
CA ASP A 32 6.98 -5.95 -13.80
C ASP A 32 6.99 -7.14 -12.82
N SER A 33 7.78 -8.16 -13.18
CA SER A 33 8.07 -9.34 -12.34
C SER A 33 8.77 -9.00 -11.02
N ASP A 34 9.21 -7.77 -10.84
CA ASP A 34 9.94 -7.28 -9.67
C ASP A 34 9.00 -6.82 -8.53
N ASP A 35 7.68 -6.85 -8.77
CA ASP A 35 6.66 -6.36 -7.84
C ASP A 35 5.94 -7.46 -7.04
N GLU A 36 6.58 -8.62 -6.93
CA GLU A 36 6.14 -9.65 -5.99
C GLU A 36 6.10 -9.12 -4.55
N GLY A 37 4.96 -9.29 -3.85
CA GLY A 37 4.77 -8.88 -2.46
C GLY A 37 4.12 -7.50 -2.21
N TYR A 38 3.80 -6.70 -3.24
CA TYR A 38 3.07 -5.44 -3.04
C TYR A 38 1.55 -5.62 -2.99
N LYS A 39 0.89 -4.84 -2.15
CA LYS A 39 -0.55 -4.82 -1.89
C LYS A 39 -1.15 -3.51 -2.41
N LEU A 40 -2.34 -3.57 -3.01
CA LEU A 40 -3.13 -2.40 -3.46
C LEU A 40 -4.39 -2.25 -2.60
N PHE A 41 -4.63 -1.07 -2.04
CA PHE A 41 -5.82 -0.79 -1.23
C PHE A 41 -6.12 0.71 -1.14
N TYR A 42 -7.33 1.05 -0.71
CA TYR A 42 -7.69 2.43 -0.42
C TYR A 42 -7.35 2.77 1.04
N HIS A 43 -6.51 3.78 1.25
CA HIS A 43 -6.13 4.22 2.59
C HIS A 43 -7.00 5.42 3.00
N SER A 44 -8.02 5.17 3.84
CA SER A 44 -9.01 6.17 4.26
C SER A 44 -8.39 7.41 4.91
N GLY A 45 -7.37 7.23 5.76
CA GLY A 45 -6.66 8.34 6.41
C GLY A 45 -5.86 9.24 5.46
N LEU A 46 -5.56 8.77 4.25
CA LEU A 46 -4.88 9.53 3.21
C LEU A 46 -5.85 10.00 2.13
N SER A 47 -7.04 9.38 2.05
CA SER A 47 -7.99 9.54 0.96
C SER A 47 -7.36 9.24 -0.41
N LYS A 48 -6.53 8.19 -0.47
CA LYS A 48 -5.78 7.78 -1.66
C LYS A 48 -5.82 6.26 -1.85
N TRP A 49 -5.70 5.82 -3.09
CA TRP A 49 -5.27 4.47 -3.40
C TRP A 49 -3.77 4.34 -3.15
N VAL A 50 -3.36 3.21 -2.59
CA VAL A 50 -2.01 2.97 -2.11
C VAL A 50 -1.51 1.62 -2.60
N ILE A 51 -0.28 1.60 -3.13
CA ILE A 51 0.51 0.39 -3.36
C ILE A 51 1.62 0.35 -2.31
N ALA A 52 1.74 -0.73 -1.53
CA ALA A 52 2.77 -0.88 -0.49
C ALA A 52 3.10 -2.35 -0.23
N ALA A 53 4.33 -2.65 0.21
CA ALA A 53 4.73 -4.02 0.57
C ALA A 53 3.94 -4.55 1.81
N HIS A 54 3.43 -3.63 2.62
CA HIS A 54 2.75 -3.93 3.87
C HIS A 54 1.47 -3.10 4.02
N TRP A 55 0.50 -3.62 4.78
CA TRP A 55 -0.82 -2.97 4.96
C TRP A 55 -0.74 -1.72 5.83
N GLY A 56 0.23 -1.67 6.75
CA GLY A 56 0.36 -0.60 7.73
C GLY A 56 1.69 0.13 7.68
N MET A 57 1.82 1.09 8.60
CA MET A 57 3.08 1.77 8.85
C MET A 57 4.04 0.90 9.65
N SER A 58 5.32 1.04 9.34
CA SER A 58 6.41 0.54 10.17
C SER A 58 6.72 1.56 11.26
N PHE A 59 7.20 1.08 12.40
CA PHE A 59 7.69 1.93 13.47
C PHE A 59 9.20 1.76 13.59
N ILE A 60 9.91 2.88 13.61
CA ILE A 60 11.34 2.92 13.89
C ILE A 60 11.48 3.44 15.31
N ILE A 61 12.09 2.65 16.17
CA ILE A 61 12.47 3.09 17.51
C ILE A 61 13.94 3.46 17.45
N SER A 62 14.30 4.69 17.81
CA SER A 62 15.69 5.14 17.94
C SER A 62 16.04 5.42 19.40
N GLY A 63 17.21 4.93 19.81
CA GLY A 63 17.68 4.89 21.20
C GLY A 63 18.61 3.69 21.47
N TYR A 64 18.58 3.15 22.69
CA TYR A 64 19.48 2.08 23.17
C TYR A 64 19.35 0.75 22.40
N TYR A 65 18.21 0.53 21.71
CA TYR A 65 18.00 -0.54 20.74
C TYR A 65 17.27 0.05 19.52
N SER A 66 17.94 0.05 18.37
CA SER A 66 17.33 0.46 17.10
C SER A 66 16.69 -0.73 16.40
N GLY A 67 15.48 -0.54 15.87
CA GLY A 67 14.79 -1.60 15.14
C GLY A 67 13.56 -1.07 14.40
N THR A 68 13.24 -1.73 13.28
CA THR A 68 12.04 -1.46 12.49
C THR A 68 11.00 -2.52 12.78
N CYS A 69 9.88 -2.14 13.39
CA CYS A 69 8.69 -3.00 13.54
C CYS A 69 7.99 -3.09 12.19
N PRO A 70 7.96 -4.26 11.52
CA PRO A 70 7.20 -4.41 10.29
C PRO A 70 5.70 -4.35 10.59
N PRO A 71 4.87 -3.94 9.63
CA PRO A 71 3.47 -3.60 9.89
C PRO A 71 2.54 -4.81 10.04
N ASP A 72 3.02 -6.00 9.70
CA ASP A 72 2.19 -7.18 9.44
C ASP A 72 1.91 -8.05 10.70
N TYR A 73 2.32 -7.64 11.90
CA TYR A 73 2.07 -8.41 13.14
C TYR A 73 1.06 -7.71 14.05
N VAL A 74 -0.23 -7.93 13.76
CA VAL A 74 -1.36 -7.55 14.62
C VAL A 74 -1.80 -8.80 15.41
N ASN A 75 -1.75 -8.75 16.75
CA ASN A 75 -2.33 -9.80 17.61
C ASN A 75 -3.63 -9.29 18.30
N TYR A 76 -4.49 -10.26 18.64
CA TYR A 76 -5.84 -10.39 19.24
C TYR A 76 -6.67 -9.19 19.73
N ASN A 77 -6.13 -7.97 19.81
CA ASN A 77 -6.86 -6.77 20.22
C ASN A 77 -6.59 -5.53 19.34
N GLY A 78 -5.84 -5.65 18.23
CA GLY A 78 -5.74 -4.57 17.22
C GLY A 78 -4.77 -3.43 17.54
N TYR A 79 -4.00 -3.50 18.63
CA TYR A 79 -3.15 -2.40 19.09
C TYR A 79 -1.73 -2.81 19.47
N SER A 80 -1.12 -3.79 18.80
CA SER A 80 0.25 -4.20 19.12
C SER A 80 1.11 -4.42 17.87
N SER A 81 2.38 -4.02 17.92
CA SER A 81 3.42 -4.27 16.90
C SER A 81 4.71 -4.70 17.60
N TYR A 82 5.40 -5.72 17.07
CA TYR A 82 6.58 -6.33 17.70
C TYR A 82 7.75 -6.44 16.70
N THR A 83 8.98 -6.29 17.19
CA THR A 83 10.21 -6.78 16.55
C THR A 83 10.81 -7.90 17.40
N LYS A 84 11.96 -8.42 16.97
CA LYS A 84 12.79 -9.28 17.82
C LYS A 84 13.21 -8.62 19.14
N TYR A 85 13.30 -7.29 19.20
CA TYR A 85 13.91 -6.57 20.33
C TYR A 85 13.00 -5.54 21.00
N SER A 86 11.84 -5.25 20.43
CA SER A 86 10.95 -4.20 20.93
C SER A 86 9.50 -4.52 20.66
N SER A 87 8.61 -3.91 21.44
CA SER A 87 7.18 -3.94 21.17
C SER A 87 6.52 -2.63 21.47
N LEU A 88 5.54 -2.25 20.65
CA LEU A 88 4.66 -1.10 20.83
C LEU A 88 3.24 -1.64 21.00
N TRP A 89 2.55 -1.25 22.06
CA TRP A 89 1.14 -1.61 22.23
C TRP A 89 0.36 -0.62 23.09
N TYR A 90 -0.97 -0.74 23.08
CA TYR A 90 -1.84 0.03 23.98
C TYR A 90 -2.15 -0.73 25.27
N ASP A 91 -1.86 -0.12 26.42
CA ASP A 91 -2.25 -0.59 27.75
C ASP A 91 -3.27 0.38 28.37
N LEU A 92 -4.33 -0.16 28.98
CA LEU A 92 -5.41 0.66 29.57
C LEU A 92 -4.96 1.57 30.72
N THR A 93 -3.85 1.23 31.39
CA THR A 93 -3.30 1.98 32.53
C THR A 93 -2.31 3.05 32.08
N TYR A 94 -1.52 2.74 31.06
CA TYR A 94 -0.35 3.52 30.67
C TYR A 94 -0.46 4.20 29.31
N GLY A 95 -1.53 3.91 28.55
CA GLY A 95 -1.68 4.34 27.17
C GLY A 95 -0.74 3.56 26.24
N TRP A 96 -0.13 4.24 25.28
CA TRP A 96 0.85 3.61 24.41
C TRP A 96 2.14 3.30 25.15
N VAL A 97 2.54 2.03 25.09
CA VAL A 97 3.69 1.46 25.77
C VAL A 97 4.67 0.95 24.73
N VAL A 98 5.95 1.27 24.93
CA VAL A 98 7.06 0.58 24.27
C VAL A 98 7.86 -0.19 25.32
N THR A 99 8.15 -1.46 25.05
CA THR A 99 9.17 -2.22 25.80
C THR A 99 10.31 -2.62 24.89
N LEU A 100 11.49 -2.78 25.50
CA LEU A 100 12.70 -3.29 24.87
C LEU A 100 13.05 -4.63 25.54
N GLY A 101 13.36 -5.66 24.77
CA GLY A 101 13.81 -6.98 25.25
C GLY A 101 12.75 -7.89 25.89
N ASN A 102 11.60 -7.35 26.33
CA ASN A 102 10.50 -8.11 26.94
C ASN A 102 9.24 -8.02 26.07
N LEU A 103 9.15 -8.91 25.07
CA LEU A 103 8.07 -8.92 24.09
C LEU A 103 6.73 -9.27 24.74
N GLY A 104 5.78 -8.34 24.70
CA GLY A 104 4.38 -8.58 25.10
C GLY A 104 4.14 -8.75 26.61
N ALA A 105 5.17 -8.64 27.44
CA ALA A 105 4.99 -8.64 28.89
C ALA A 105 4.37 -7.32 29.34
N LYS A 106 3.27 -7.40 30.11
CA LYS A 106 2.65 -6.23 30.71
C LYS A 106 3.68 -5.53 31.62
N PRO A 107 3.89 -4.20 31.49
CA PRO A 107 4.81 -3.50 32.37
C PRO A 107 4.31 -3.55 33.80
N ILE A 108 5.24 -3.77 34.73
CA ILE A 108 4.97 -3.74 36.16
C ILE A 108 5.59 -2.48 36.71
N GLU A 109 4.81 -1.69 37.45
CA GLU A 109 5.25 -0.53 38.22
C GLU A 109 4.54 -0.56 39.58
N TYR A 110 5.29 -0.46 40.67
CA TYR A 110 4.78 -0.44 42.03
C TYR A 110 5.50 0.60 42.88
N TRP A 111 4.83 1.10 43.91
CA TRP A 111 5.42 1.98 44.91
C TRP A 111 6.22 1.15 45.91
N ARG A 112 7.50 1.46 46.07
CA ARG A 112 8.33 0.92 47.15
C ARG A 112 8.66 2.05 48.13
N PRO A 113 8.14 2.00 49.37
CA PRO A 113 8.58 2.94 50.40
C PRO A 113 10.07 2.73 50.68
N ASN A 114 10.76 3.81 51.03
CA ASN A 114 12.13 3.76 51.54
C ASN A 114 12.15 2.96 52.86
N ASP A 115 13.34 2.48 53.24
CA ASP A 115 13.50 1.74 54.49
C ASP A 115 13.00 2.60 55.67
N PRO A 116 11.93 2.19 56.38
CA PRO A 116 11.33 3.00 57.42
C PRO A 116 12.25 3.26 58.62
N ILE A 117 13.34 2.48 58.76
CA ILE A 117 14.37 2.69 59.79
C ILE A 117 15.25 3.90 59.43
N ASN A 118 15.55 4.08 58.14
CA ASN A 118 16.48 5.10 57.64
C ASN A 118 15.76 6.32 57.02
N ASP A 119 14.47 6.19 56.69
CA ASP A 119 13.63 7.26 56.15
C ASP A 119 12.20 7.17 56.70
N PRO A 120 11.95 7.73 57.90
CA PRO A 120 10.64 7.69 58.55
C PRO A 120 9.59 8.61 57.89
N SER A 121 9.94 9.36 56.84
CA SER A 121 9.03 10.30 56.17
C SER A 121 7.93 9.62 55.35
N GLY A 122 8.05 8.31 55.10
CA GLY A 122 7.16 7.58 54.20
C GLY A 122 7.43 7.87 52.72
N ALA A 123 8.53 8.58 52.40
CA ALA A 123 9.01 8.73 51.05
C ALA A 123 9.35 7.36 50.43
N GLY A 124 9.38 7.31 49.11
CA GLY A 124 9.57 6.07 48.38
C GLY A 124 9.83 6.34 46.92
N THR A 125 10.02 5.25 46.19
CA THR A 125 10.29 5.28 44.76
C THR A 125 9.36 4.33 44.03
N TYR A 126 8.85 4.77 42.89
CA TYR A 126 8.26 3.84 41.94
C TYR A 126 9.36 2.97 41.32
N GLN A 127 9.15 1.65 41.35
CA GLN A 127 10.06 0.62 40.85
C GLN A 127 9.32 -0.36 39.94
N GLY A 128 10.05 -1.05 39.07
CA GLY A 128 9.48 -2.05 38.18
C GLY A 128 10.29 -2.25 36.89
N THR A 129 9.66 -2.87 35.91
CA THR A 129 10.25 -3.12 34.59
C THR A 129 10.49 -1.79 33.86
N VAL A 130 11.55 -1.68 33.07
CA VAL A 130 11.77 -0.49 32.21
C VAL A 130 10.81 -0.54 31.01
N PHE A 131 10.04 0.52 30.81
CA PHE A 131 9.18 0.70 29.64
C PHE A 131 9.07 2.18 29.31
N TYR A 132 8.46 2.51 28.17
CA TYR A 132 8.32 3.88 27.73
C TYR A 132 6.88 4.17 27.37
N THR A 133 6.40 5.38 27.69
CA THR A 133 5.05 5.81 27.36
C THR A 133 5.04 7.12 26.59
N GLY A 134 4.12 7.26 25.65
CA GLY A 134 4.01 8.45 24.83
C GLY A 134 2.72 8.47 24.02
N THR A 135 2.65 9.37 23.06
CA THR A 135 1.61 9.38 22.03
C THR A 135 2.30 9.09 20.69
N PRO A 136 1.88 8.05 19.94
CA PRO A 136 2.42 7.78 18.62
C PRO A 136 2.30 9.01 17.71
N PRO A 137 3.31 9.29 16.89
CA PRO A 137 3.22 10.41 15.97
C PRO A 137 2.24 10.10 14.84
N ALA A 138 1.79 11.15 14.16
CA ALA A 138 1.13 11.01 12.87
C ALA A 138 2.07 10.35 11.84
N LEU A 139 1.51 9.95 10.70
CA LEU A 139 2.25 9.29 9.61
C LEU A 139 3.45 10.12 9.14
N GLY A 140 4.64 9.52 9.14
CA GLY A 140 5.90 10.17 8.75
C GLY A 140 6.48 11.08 9.84
N GLY A 141 5.84 11.16 11.00
CA GLY A 141 6.29 11.96 12.14
C GLY A 141 7.13 11.17 13.14
N SER A 142 7.64 11.89 14.13
CA SER A 142 8.36 11.34 15.28
C SER A 142 7.78 11.88 16.59
N ALA A 143 7.84 11.06 17.65
CA ALA A 143 7.40 11.43 18.99
C ALA A 143 8.34 10.85 20.05
N ALA A 144 8.53 11.61 21.13
CA ALA A 144 9.29 11.16 22.29
C ALA A 144 8.41 10.25 23.17
N PHE A 145 8.96 9.09 23.53
CA PHE A 145 8.38 8.16 24.50
C PHE A 145 9.24 8.20 25.76
N GLN A 146 8.62 8.61 26.86
CA GLN A 146 9.29 8.88 28.13
C GLN A 146 9.48 7.61 28.93
N ALA A 147 10.68 7.42 29.51
CA ALA A 147 11.01 6.26 30.31
C ALA A 147 10.19 6.17 31.61
N ARG A 148 9.83 4.94 32.00
CA ARG A 148 9.08 4.58 33.20
C ARG A 148 9.66 3.34 33.89
N GLY A 149 9.19 3.09 35.12
CA GLY A 149 9.46 1.88 35.90
C GLY A 149 10.80 1.84 36.62
N ASN A 150 11.93 2.17 35.97
CA ASN A 150 13.23 2.12 36.65
C ASN A 150 13.45 3.35 37.56
N ILE A 151 13.33 3.15 38.87
CA ILE A 151 13.64 4.09 39.97
C ILE A 151 13.23 5.53 39.64
N ARG A 152 11.92 5.77 39.70
CA ARG A 152 11.28 6.99 39.16
C ARG A 152 11.03 8.11 40.15
N GLY A 153 11.56 7.98 41.36
CA GLY A 153 11.34 8.93 42.44
C GLY A 153 9.93 8.83 43.01
N SER A 154 9.52 9.87 43.74
CA SER A 154 8.31 9.87 44.58
C SER A 154 6.99 10.16 43.84
N VAL A 155 7.05 10.57 42.58
CA VAL A 155 5.88 11.07 41.82
C VAL A 155 5.45 10.06 40.76
N LYS A 156 4.21 9.58 40.86
CA LYS A 156 3.61 8.59 39.94
C LYS A 156 3.59 9.02 38.47
N ASN A 157 3.74 10.30 38.18
CA ASN A 157 3.73 10.89 36.84
C ASN A 157 5.07 11.56 36.42
N ALA A 158 6.11 11.58 37.27
CA ALA A 158 7.42 12.15 36.90
C ALA A 158 8.19 11.21 35.96
N TYR A 159 9.15 11.66 35.16
CA TYR A 159 9.90 10.78 34.24
C TYR A 159 11.38 10.75 34.64
N SER A 160 11.99 9.56 34.65
CA SER A 160 13.34 9.33 35.20
C SER A 160 14.16 8.44 34.25
N GLY A 161 14.50 8.97 33.09
CA GLY A 161 15.35 8.26 32.14
C GLY A 161 15.40 8.93 30.78
N THR A 162 16.34 8.50 29.96
CA THR A 162 16.46 8.99 28.59
C THR A 162 15.26 8.54 27.77
N ALA A 163 14.54 9.49 27.18
CA ALA A 163 13.46 9.19 26.26
C ALA A 163 13.97 8.43 25.03
N ILE A 164 13.13 7.59 24.46
CA ILE A 164 13.33 7.04 23.12
C ILE A 164 12.50 7.84 22.12
N THR A 165 12.88 7.80 20.86
CA THR A 165 12.06 8.39 19.79
C THR A 165 11.39 7.29 18.99
N LEU A 166 10.08 7.38 18.87
CA LEU A 166 9.27 6.56 17.97
C LEU A 166 9.02 7.36 16.70
N THR A 167 9.42 6.82 15.55
CA THR A 167 9.17 7.41 14.22
C THR A 167 8.27 6.47 13.43
N THR A 168 7.28 7.00 12.73
CA THR A 168 6.46 6.21 11.81
C THR A 168 7.02 6.33 10.39
N GLN A 169 7.12 5.20 9.70
CA GLN A 169 7.52 5.16 8.30
C GLN A 169 6.53 4.33 7.51
N TYR A 170 6.16 4.81 6.33
CA TYR A 170 5.26 4.08 5.46
C TYR A 170 5.61 4.30 3.99
N GLN A 171 6.59 3.53 3.54
CA GLN A 171 7.00 3.48 2.14
C GLN A 171 5.84 2.96 1.31
N ARG A 172 5.42 3.76 0.34
CA ARG A 172 4.27 3.47 -0.49
C ARG A 172 4.30 4.25 -1.79
N TRP A 173 3.42 3.90 -2.71
CA TRP A 173 3.06 4.73 -3.85
C TRP A 173 1.58 5.06 -3.74
N GLU A 174 1.19 6.29 -4.08
CA GLU A 174 -0.17 6.78 -3.88
C GLU A 174 -0.77 7.42 -5.13
N SER A 175 -2.08 7.26 -5.31
CA SER A 175 -2.84 7.86 -6.41
C SER A 175 -4.24 8.27 -5.96
N ALA A 176 -4.82 9.27 -6.63
CA ALA A 176 -6.21 9.67 -6.41
C ALA A 176 -7.20 8.70 -7.08
N THR A 177 -6.76 7.98 -8.11
CA THR A 177 -7.58 7.05 -8.88
C THR A 177 -7.07 5.62 -8.71
N LEU A 178 -7.96 4.64 -8.84
CA LEU A 178 -7.59 3.22 -8.71
C LEU A 178 -6.65 2.78 -9.83
N TYR A 179 -6.93 3.22 -11.06
CA TYR A 179 -6.13 2.92 -12.24
C TYR A 179 -5.31 4.14 -12.61
N GLY A 180 -4.04 3.93 -12.95
CA GLY A 180 -3.13 5.01 -13.30
C GLY A 180 -1.75 4.85 -12.71
N GLU A 181 -1.05 5.97 -12.69
CA GLU A 181 0.27 6.10 -12.08
C GLU A 181 0.14 6.39 -10.59
N TYR A 182 1.06 5.82 -9.83
CA TYR A 182 1.17 6.00 -8.39
C TYR A 182 2.53 6.61 -8.09
N THR A 183 2.52 7.77 -7.45
CA THR A 183 3.73 8.51 -7.09
C THR A 183 4.28 8.01 -5.77
N ALA A 184 5.60 7.86 -5.68
CA ALA A 184 6.26 7.43 -4.45
C ALA A 184 6.06 8.42 -3.29
N ALA A 185 5.88 7.88 -2.08
CA ALA A 185 5.74 8.59 -0.82
C ALA A 185 6.38 7.81 0.34
N GLY A 186 6.64 8.48 1.45
CA GLY A 186 7.14 7.85 2.69
C GLY A 186 8.51 7.18 2.56
N GLY A 187 9.36 7.68 1.65
CA GLY A 187 10.70 7.15 1.40
C GLY A 187 10.78 6.06 0.33
N ALA A 188 9.68 5.79 -0.39
CA ALA A 188 9.72 5.02 -1.63
C ALA A 188 10.33 5.88 -2.77
N SER A 189 10.69 5.23 -3.88
CA SER A 189 11.18 5.89 -5.10
C SER A 189 10.57 5.25 -6.35
N GLY A 190 10.68 5.96 -7.49
CA GLY A 190 10.13 5.51 -8.77
C GLY A 190 8.60 5.68 -8.88
N ILE A 191 8.06 5.23 -10.01
CA ILE A 191 6.63 5.25 -10.32
C ILE A 191 6.15 3.80 -10.33
N LYS A 192 4.97 3.55 -9.76
CA LYS A 192 4.23 2.31 -9.97
C LYS A 192 2.98 2.55 -10.80
N TYR A 193 2.50 1.51 -11.45
CA TYR A 193 1.32 1.57 -12.30
C TYR A 193 0.29 0.55 -11.83
N CYS A 194 -0.99 0.88 -11.98
CA CYS A 194 -2.09 -0.06 -11.77
C CYS A 194 -3.06 0.01 -12.95
N GLY A 195 -3.42 -1.16 -13.47
CA GLY A 195 -4.33 -1.31 -14.60
C GLY A 195 -3.60 -1.56 -15.92
N LEU A 196 -4.39 -1.87 -16.95
CA LEU A 196 -3.85 -2.11 -18.29
C LEU A 196 -3.83 -0.79 -19.08
N PRO A 197 -2.73 -0.47 -19.77
CA PRO A 197 -2.69 0.63 -20.71
C PRO A 197 -3.78 0.51 -21.78
N GLN A 198 -4.45 1.62 -22.08
CA GLN A 198 -5.44 1.77 -23.14
C GLN A 198 -5.03 2.90 -24.08
N TRP A 199 -5.28 2.70 -25.36
CA TRP A 199 -5.13 3.69 -26.42
C TRP A 199 -6.47 3.93 -27.12
N THR A 200 -6.59 5.05 -27.83
CA THR A 200 -7.71 5.37 -28.72
C THR A 200 -7.20 5.86 -30.07
N ASP A 201 -7.99 5.65 -31.13
CA ASP A 201 -7.69 6.19 -32.48
C ASP A 201 -8.38 7.52 -32.80
N GLY A 202 -9.14 8.10 -31.85
CA GLY A 202 -9.91 9.32 -32.06
C GLY A 202 -11.28 9.10 -32.72
N ASP A 203 -11.51 7.93 -33.30
CA ASP A 203 -12.79 7.55 -33.94
C ASP A 203 -13.73 6.80 -32.96
N GLY A 204 -13.44 6.87 -31.67
CA GLY A 204 -14.19 6.17 -30.61
C GLY A 204 -13.78 4.71 -30.40
N ASN A 205 -12.81 4.17 -31.14
CA ASN A 205 -12.28 2.84 -30.85
C ASN A 205 -11.25 2.91 -29.73
N THR A 206 -11.23 1.86 -28.90
CA THR A 206 -10.28 1.70 -27.80
C THR A 206 -9.50 0.40 -27.94
N TYR A 207 -8.22 0.45 -27.62
CA TYR A 207 -7.29 -0.66 -27.75
C TYR A 207 -6.65 -0.89 -26.38
N ILE A 208 -7.01 -1.97 -25.69
CA ILE A 208 -6.52 -2.26 -24.34
C ILE A 208 -5.44 -3.34 -24.44
N ARG A 209 -4.28 -3.11 -23.81
CA ARG A 209 -3.18 -4.10 -23.78
C ARG A 209 -3.64 -5.42 -23.16
N SER A 210 -3.24 -6.54 -23.73
CA SER A 210 -3.42 -7.86 -23.11
C SER A 210 -2.61 -8.00 -21.82
N VAL A 211 -3.05 -8.90 -20.94
CA VAL A 211 -2.32 -9.23 -19.71
C VAL A 211 -1.10 -10.09 -20.04
N THR A 212 -1.28 -11.06 -20.92
CA THR A 212 -0.26 -12.02 -21.32
C THR A 212 0.28 -11.71 -22.70
N LYS A 213 1.54 -12.11 -22.93
CA LYS A 213 2.13 -12.11 -24.26
C LYS A 213 1.78 -13.40 -24.98
N THR A 214 1.51 -13.31 -26.27
CA THR A 214 1.49 -14.44 -27.20
C THR A 214 2.71 -14.29 -28.11
N ASP A 215 3.53 -15.34 -28.21
CA ASP A 215 4.78 -15.31 -28.97
C ASP A 215 5.70 -14.12 -28.64
N GLY A 216 5.78 -13.78 -27.35
CA GLY A 216 6.62 -12.67 -26.86
C GLY A 216 6.08 -11.27 -27.13
N LYS A 217 4.87 -11.12 -27.70
CA LYS A 217 4.23 -9.83 -28.00
C LYS A 217 2.90 -9.67 -27.25
N TYR A 218 2.60 -8.45 -26.82
CA TYR A 218 1.26 -8.11 -26.34
C TYR A 218 0.29 -7.92 -27.52
N THR A 219 -1.01 -8.02 -27.27
CA THR A 219 -2.03 -7.52 -28.19
C THR A 219 -2.70 -6.30 -27.57
N TYR A 220 -3.39 -5.50 -28.39
CA TYR A 220 -4.09 -4.29 -27.93
C TYR A 220 -5.48 -4.25 -28.57
N GLY A 221 -6.41 -5.01 -28.01
CA GLY A 221 -7.68 -5.31 -28.67
C GLY A 221 -7.43 -5.94 -30.05
N THR A 222 -7.86 -5.26 -31.12
CA THR A 222 -7.67 -5.71 -32.50
C THR A 222 -6.27 -5.44 -33.07
N ILE A 223 -5.42 -4.68 -32.39
CA ILE A 223 -4.02 -4.47 -32.81
C ILE A 223 -3.20 -5.69 -32.38
N SER A 224 -2.53 -6.32 -33.32
CA SER A 224 -1.68 -7.48 -33.05
C SER A 224 -0.46 -7.52 -33.96
N TYR A 225 0.58 -8.23 -33.52
CA TYR A 225 1.77 -8.46 -34.32
C TYR A 225 1.54 -9.66 -35.23
N ASN A 226 1.60 -9.44 -36.54
CA ASN A 226 1.61 -10.50 -37.53
C ASN A 226 3.04 -11.00 -37.72
N THR A 227 3.30 -12.23 -37.27
CA THR A 227 4.62 -12.87 -37.31
C THR A 227 5.06 -13.24 -38.72
N THR A 228 4.13 -13.62 -39.60
CA THR A 228 4.42 -13.98 -41.01
C THR A 228 5.02 -12.82 -41.79
N TYR A 229 4.48 -11.61 -41.60
CA TYR A 229 4.90 -10.41 -42.33
C TYR A 229 5.74 -9.44 -41.49
N SER A 230 5.98 -9.77 -40.21
CA SER A 230 6.74 -8.94 -39.26
C SER A 230 6.18 -7.52 -39.06
N LYS A 231 4.86 -7.36 -38.99
CA LYS A 231 4.18 -6.06 -38.91
C LYS A 231 3.14 -5.99 -37.80
N TRP A 232 2.96 -4.81 -37.22
CA TRP A 232 1.80 -4.52 -36.38
C TRP A 232 0.62 -4.12 -37.25
N LEU A 233 -0.51 -4.80 -37.05
CA LEU A 233 -1.68 -4.66 -37.91
C LEU A 233 -2.93 -4.29 -37.12
N ILE A 234 -3.81 -3.52 -37.76
CA ILE A 234 -5.25 -3.50 -37.47
C ILE A 234 -5.96 -4.18 -38.64
N GLY A 235 -6.70 -5.25 -38.36
CA GLY A 235 -7.34 -6.08 -39.36
C GLY A 235 -6.43 -7.18 -39.93
N ALA A 236 -6.87 -7.81 -41.02
CA ALA A 236 -6.15 -8.92 -41.66
C ALA A 236 -5.32 -8.42 -42.86
N TYR A 237 -4.03 -8.78 -42.89
CA TYR A 237 -3.15 -8.47 -44.01
C TYR A 237 -3.72 -9.01 -45.33
N GLY A 238 -3.68 -8.21 -46.39
CA GLY A 238 -4.20 -8.62 -47.71
C GLY A 238 -5.73 -8.65 -47.82
N SER A 239 -6.46 -8.20 -46.80
CA SER A 239 -7.93 -8.12 -46.85
C SER A 239 -8.42 -7.28 -48.02
N ALA A 240 -9.46 -7.76 -48.71
CA ALA A 240 -10.11 -7.04 -49.80
C ALA A 240 -10.67 -5.68 -49.35
N SER A 241 -11.06 -5.53 -48.08
CA SER A 241 -11.54 -4.26 -47.51
C SER A 241 -10.42 -3.33 -47.02
N GLY A 242 -9.17 -3.71 -47.22
CA GLY A 242 -7.99 -3.03 -46.69
C GLY A 242 -7.63 -3.43 -45.24
N TRP A 243 -6.46 -3.00 -44.81
CA TRP A 243 -5.89 -3.20 -43.48
C TRP A 243 -5.06 -1.99 -43.08
N TYR A 244 -4.53 -1.98 -41.85
CA TYR A 244 -3.64 -0.91 -41.42
C TYR A 244 -2.31 -1.45 -40.91
N GLU A 245 -1.23 -0.74 -41.21
CA GLU A 245 0.13 -1.09 -40.80
C GLU A 245 0.76 0.03 -39.97
N GLY A 246 1.38 -0.31 -38.84
CA GLY A 246 2.04 0.65 -37.97
C GLY A 246 3.14 0.03 -37.12
N SER A 247 3.36 0.59 -35.94
CA SER A 247 4.27 0.06 -34.92
C SER A 247 3.51 -0.37 -33.67
N GLU A 248 4.23 -0.94 -32.70
CA GLU A 248 3.69 -1.25 -31.38
C GLU A 248 3.16 0.04 -30.74
N PRO A 249 1.93 0.06 -30.18
CA PRO A 249 1.41 1.21 -29.44
C PRO A 249 2.36 1.69 -28.34
N SER A 250 2.54 3.01 -28.24
CA SER A 250 3.49 3.64 -27.31
C SER A 250 2.77 4.44 -26.22
N LYS A 251 3.29 4.39 -24.99
CA LYS A 251 2.79 5.23 -23.88
C LYS A 251 3.28 6.69 -23.97
N THR A 252 4.35 6.96 -24.73
CA THR A 252 5.03 8.27 -24.75
C THR A 252 4.77 9.07 -26.02
N GLY A 253 4.12 8.48 -27.02
CA GLY A 253 3.82 9.15 -28.29
C GLY A 253 2.73 8.44 -29.09
N SER A 254 2.14 9.15 -30.03
CA SER A 254 1.13 8.59 -30.95
C SER A 254 1.77 7.70 -32.00
N VAL A 255 1.08 6.63 -32.38
CA VAL A 255 1.48 5.74 -33.48
C VAL A 255 0.48 5.88 -34.62
N THR A 256 0.98 6.16 -35.83
CA THR A 256 0.14 6.19 -37.03
C THR A 256 0.10 4.82 -37.70
N PHE A 257 -1.10 4.27 -37.82
CA PHE A 257 -1.41 3.08 -38.60
C PHE A 257 -1.89 3.52 -39.99
N THR A 258 -1.07 3.24 -41.00
CA THR A 258 -1.31 3.66 -42.37
C THR A 258 -2.28 2.70 -43.05
N PHE A 259 -3.33 3.22 -43.69
CA PHE A 259 -4.28 2.39 -44.44
C PHE A 259 -3.61 1.78 -45.68
N LYS A 260 -3.86 0.50 -45.91
CA LYS A 260 -3.31 -0.31 -47.01
C LYS A 260 -4.44 -1.08 -47.68
N VAL A 261 -4.28 -1.30 -48.97
CA VAL A 261 -5.20 -2.08 -49.80
C VAL A 261 -4.42 -3.06 -50.68
N PRO A 262 -5.07 -4.12 -51.18
CA PRO A 262 -4.47 -4.96 -52.20
C PRO A 262 -4.09 -4.14 -53.44
N GLU A 263 -3.02 -4.55 -54.12
CA GLU A 263 -2.59 -3.91 -55.37
C GLU A 263 -3.72 -3.90 -56.40
N GLY A 264 -3.92 -2.77 -57.07
CA GLY A 264 -4.99 -2.58 -58.04
C GLY A 264 -6.38 -2.30 -57.43
N SER A 265 -6.50 -2.21 -56.11
CA SER A 265 -7.76 -1.82 -55.45
C SER A 265 -8.03 -0.31 -55.57
N GLU A 266 -9.30 0.05 -55.80
CA GLU A 266 -9.78 1.44 -55.80
C GLU A 266 -10.27 1.91 -54.41
N ILE A 267 -10.21 1.03 -53.41
CA ILE A 267 -10.69 1.36 -52.06
C ILE A 267 -9.80 2.44 -51.45
N THR A 268 -10.43 3.41 -50.82
CA THR A 268 -9.77 4.48 -50.08
C THR A 268 -10.05 4.36 -48.59
N GLY A 269 -9.15 4.89 -47.78
CA GLY A 269 -9.27 4.90 -46.34
C GLY A 269 -8.28 5.87 -45.73
N THR A 270 -8.57 6.31 -44.52
CA THR A 270 -7.77 7.29 -43.79
C THR A 270 -6.91 6.59 -42.76
N ASN A 271 -5.68 7.08 -42.55
CA ASN A 271 -4.81 6.58 -41.49
C ASN A 271 -5.46 6.72 -40.11
N LYS A 272 -5.14 5.77 -39.22
CA LYS A 272 -5.56 5.79 -37.82
C LYS A 272 -4.41 6.25 -36.94
N THR A 273 -4.65 7.17 -36.01
CA THR A 273 -3.62 7.65 -35.08
C THR A 273 -3.93 7.15 -33.68
N VAL A 274 -3.22 6.12 -33.24
CA VAL A 274 -3.40 5.49 -31.95
C VAL A 274 -2.58 6.23 -30.89
N THR A 275 -3.27 6.81 -29.90
CA THR A 275 -2.64 7.61 -28.82
C THR A 275 -2.98 7.02 -27.47
N PHE A 276 -2.00 6.99 -26.56
CA PHE A 276 -2.23 6.54 -25.19
C PHE A 276 -3.27 7.45 -24.52
N ASP A 277 -4.28 6.82 -23.93
CA ASP A 277 -5.40 7.51 -23.29
C ASP A 277 -5.22 7.44 -21.78
N LYS A 278 -5.29 6.22 -21.22
CA LYS A 278 -5.32 6.01 -19.77
C LYS A 278 -5.00 4.57 -19.40
N TYR A 279 -4.90 4.32 -18.10
CA TYR A 279 -4.95 2.97 -17.55
C TYR A 279 -6.39 2.61 -17.20
N VAL A 280 -6.79 1.37 -17.52
CA VAL A 280 -8.15 0.89 -17.28
C VAL A 280 -8.16 -0.48 -16.62
N LYS A 281 -9.33 -0.85 -16.09
CA LYS A 281 -9.65 -2.24 -15.83
C LYS A 281 -9.70 -2.98 -17.17
N GLY A 282 -8.89 -4.02 -17.33
CA GLY A 282 -9.01 -4.92 -18.47
C GLY A 282 -10.31 -5.74 -18.43
N GLU A 283 -10.62 -6.42 -19.53
CA GLU A 283 -11.78 -7.32 -19.61
C GLU A 283 -11.54 -8.65 -18.88
N ASN A 284 -10.29 -8.97 -18.56
CA ASN A 284 -9.95 -10.10 -17.72
C ASN A 284 -10.37 -9.79 -16.28
N THR A 285 -11.45 -10.43 -15.83
CA THR A 285 -11.92 -10.32 -14.45
C THR A 285 -11.21 -11.32 -13.56
N GLN A 286 -10.77 -10.85 -12.40
CA GLN A 286 -10.29 -11.70 -11.34
C GLN A 286 -10.80 -11.17 -10.00
N THR A 287 -11.18 -12.06 -9.10
CA THR A 287 -11.62 -11.70 -7.74
C THR A 287 -10.43 -11.14 -6.97
N VAL A 288 -10.59 -9.94 -6.43
CA VAL A 288 -9.57 -9.24 -5.63
C VAL A 288 -10.12 -8.93 -4.25
N PHE A 289 -9.29 -9.11 -3.23
CA PHE A 289 -9.64 -8.72 -1.86
C PHE A 289 -9.26 -7.26 -1.66
N LEU A 290 -10.27 -6.40 -1.67
CA LEU A 290 -10.16 -5.06 -1.08
C LEU A 290 -10.21 -5.24 0.44
N THR A 291 -9.09 -5.02 1.11
CA THR A 291 -9.09 -4.91 2.58
C THR A 291 -9.04 -3.43 2.94
N GLU A 292 -9.80 -3.04 3.96
CA GLU A 292 -9.61 -1.73 4.57
C GLU A 292 -8.38 -1.79 5.47
N ALA A 293 -7.39 -0.94 5.21
CA ALA A 293 -6.30 -0.75 6.15
C ALA A 293 -6.84 -0.18 7.47
N SER A 294 -6.55 -0.86 8.57
CA SER A 294 -6.95 -0.43 9.90
C SER A 294 -6.47 0.99 10.19
N ARG A 295 -7.39 1.85 10.62
CA ARG A 295 -7.04 3.21 11.06
C ARG A 295 -6.46 3.15 12.47
N TRP A 296 -5.26 3.70 12.64
CA TRP A 296 -4.77 4.13 13.96
C TRP A 296 -5.47 5.46 14.26
N ILE A 297 -6.46 5.44 15.17
CA ILE A 297 -7.08 6.66 15.72
C ILE A 297 -6.36 6.99 17.03
#